data_AF-A0A2U3RR85-F1
#
_entry.id   AF-A0A2U3RR85-F1
#
_cell.length_a   1.000
_cell.length_b   1.000
_cell.length_c   1.000
_cell.angle_alpha   90.00
_cell.angle_beta   90.00
_cell.angle_gamma   90.00
#
_symmetry.space_group_name_H-M   'P 1'
#
loop_
_entity.id
_entity.type
_entity.pdbx_description
1 polymer ?
#
loop_
_entity_poly.entity_id
_entity_poly.type
_entity_poly.pdbx_seq_one_letter_code
_entity_poly.pdbx_strand_id
1 'polypeptide(L)'
;MKKCTITVYYLIDNFCKIYHELERKRLIPSSNQRNIDGKLSLAELLTVVIHFYLSSCKDCKNYYLYYLSHKYKRYFCLPSYSRIIQLWPRMLPPLVVLMHYLKGEEAGIY
;
A
#
# COMPACT_ATOMS: atom_id res chain seq x y z
N MET A 1 -12.55 15.67 -7.67
CA MET A 1 -12.02 14.32 -7.34
C MET A 1 -10.61 14.31 -6.71
N LYS A 2 -9.71 15.28 -6.94
CA LYS A 2 -8.34 15.27 -6.38
C LYS A 2 -8.26 15.29 -4.84
N LYS A 3 -9.22 15.93 -4.15
CA LYS A 3 -9.26 16.00 -2.67
C LYS A 3 -9.41 14.62 -2.02
N CYS A 4 -10.22 13.73 -2.62
CA CYS A 4 -10.46 12.39 -2.08
C CYS A 4 -9.18 11.53 -2.07
N THR A 5 -8.37 11.63 -3.13
CA THR A 5 -7.10 10.88 -3.22
C THR A 5 -6.09 11.28 -2.15
N ILE A 6 -6.02 12.57 -1.81
CA ILE A 6 -5.12 13.08 -0.76
C ILE A 6 -5.57 12.56 0.61
N THR A 7 -6.87 12.59 0.90
CA THR A 7 -7.41 12.07 2.16
C THR A 7 -7.17 10.57 2.32
N VAL A 8 -7.37 9.80 1.25
CA VAL A 8 -7.08 8.35 1.25
C VAL A 8 -5.60 8.09 1.46
N TYR A 9 -4.72 8.83 0.79
CA TYR A 9 -3.28 8.71 1.00
C TYR A 9 -2.88 9.04 2.44
N TYR A 10 -3.43 10.10 3.01
CA TYR A 10 -3.17 10.49 4.40
C TYR A 10 -3.60 9.42 5.40
N LEU A 11 -4.76 8.79 5.19
CA LEU A 11 -5.23 7.68 6.02
C LEU A 11 -4.26 6.49 5.95
N ILE A 12 -3.85 6.11 4.74
CA ILE A 12 -2.93 5.00 4.49
C ILE A 12 -1.56 5.27 5.10
N ASP A 13 -1.04 6.50 4.96
CA ASP A 13 0.26 6.89 5.52
C ASP A 13 0.27 6.79 7.05
N ASN A 14 -0.78 7.29 7.71
CA ASN A 14 -0.92 7.14 9.17
C ASN A 14 -1.04 5.68 9.59
N PHE A 15 -1.81 4.87 8.85
CA PHE A 15 -1.90 3.44 9.09
C PHE A 15 -0.53 2.76 8.97
N CYS A 16 0.23 3.05 7.92
CA CYS A 16 1.56 2.47 7.71
C CYS A 16 2.54 2.85 8.82
N LYS A 17 2.47 4.06 9.37
CA LYS A 17 3.28 4.47 10.54
C LYS A 17 2.98 3.62 11.77
N ILE A 18 1.70 3.42 12.08
CA ILE A 18 1.25 2.57 13.20
C ILE A 18 1.65 1.11 12.96
N TYR A 19 1.44 0.61 11.74
CA TYR A 19 1.80 -0.75 11.35
C TYR A 19 3.30 -1.01 11.53
N HIS A 20 4.17 -0.11 11.08
CA HIS A 20 5.61 -0.25 11.27
C HIS A 20 6.02 -0.20 12.74
N GLU A 21 5.34 0.57 13.58
CA GLU A 21 5.59 0.56 15.02
C GLU A 21 5.21 -0.77 15.66
N LEU A 22 4.07 -1.34 15.28
CA LEU A 22 3.63 -2.66 15.72
C LEU A 22 4.56 -3.78 15.23
N GLU A 23 5.00 -3.70 13.97
CA GLU A 23 5.95 -4.62 13.37
C GLU A 23 7.28 -4.60 14.13
N ARG A 24 7.83 -3.42 14.43
CA ARG A 24 9.05 -3.28 15.26
C ARG A 24 8.89 -3.84 16.67
N LYS A 25 7.72 -3.70 17.30
CA LYS A 25 7.44 -4.23 18.65
C LYS A 25 7.26 -5.74 18.68
N ARG A 26 6.76 -6.36 17.60
CA ARG A 26 6.50 -7.80 17.51
C ARG A 26 7.69 -8.61 16.98
N LEU A 27 8.62 -7.96 16.27
CA LEU A 27 9.83 -8.62 15.79
C LEU A 27 10.84 -8.78 16.94
N ILE A 28 11.45 -9.96 17.02
CA ILE A 28 12.60 -10.20 17.91
C ILE A 28 13.69 -9.20 17.50
N PRO A 29 14.31 -8.46 18.44
CA PRO A 29 15.36 -7.51 18.11
C PRO A 29 16.54 -8.26 17.48
N SER A 30 16.61 -8.22 16.15
CA SER A 30 17.77 -8.69 15.40
C SER A 30 18.63 -7.47 15.13
N SER A 31 19.86 -7.46 15.65
CA SER A 31 20.82 -6.36 15.51
C SER A 31 21.17 -6.02 14.05
N ASN A 32 20.73 -6.82 13.08
CA ASN A 32 21.02 -6.70 11.65
C ASN A 32 19.77 -6.49 10.77
N GLN A 33 18.67 -5.97 11.32
CA GLN A 33 17.53 -5.57 10.48
C GLN A 33 17.89 -4.31 9.68
N ARG A 34 18.40 -4.52 8.46
CA ARG A 34 18.53 -3.45 7.46
C ARG A 34 17.14 -2.94 7.11
N ASN A 35 16.82 -1.73 7.53
CA ASN A 35 15.81 -0.91 6.88
C ASN A 35 16.32 -0.59 5.48
N ILE A 36 16.03 -1.48 4.52
CA ILE A 36 16.22 -1.16 3.12
C ILE A 36 15.03 -0.29 2.74
N ASP A 37 15.18 1.01 2.98
CA ASP A 37 14.28 2.01 2.43
C ASP A 37 14.38 1.94 0.91
N GLY A 38 13.42 1.25 0.31
CA GLY A 38 13.26 1.25 -1.14
C GLY A 38 12.95 2.66 -1.61
N LYS A 39 13.16 2.93 -2.90
CA LYS A 39 12.75 4.20 -3.54
C LYS A 39 11.25 4.51 -3.43
N LEU A 40 10.45 3.56 -2.98
CA LEU A 40 9.00 3.65 -2.81
C LEU A 40 8.66 3.15 -1.40
N SER A 41 8.00 4.01 -0.63
CA SER A 41 7.54 3.72 0.72
C SER A 41 6.37 2.73 0.73
N LEU A 42 6.16 2.04 1.85
CA LEU A 42 5.06 1.11 2.02
C LEU A 42 3.69 1.79 1.82
N ALA A 43 3.54 3.05 2.24
CA ALA A 43 2.32 3.82 2.09
C ALA A 43 1.99 4.10 0.61
N GLU A 44 2.99 4.49 -0.19
CA GLU A 44 2.83 4.70 -1.63
C GLU A 44 2.45 3.39 -2.33
N LEU A 45 3.10 2.29 -1.96
CA LEU A 45 2.81 0.94 -2.43
C LEU A 45 1.36 0.52 -2.14
N LEU A 46 0.92 0.66 -0.88
CA LEU A 46 -0.47 0.36 -0.49
C LEU A 46 -1.46 1.24 -1.26
N THR A 47 -1.16 2.52 -1.41
CA THR A 47 -2.03 3.47 -2.11
C THR A 47 -2.18 3.08 -3.59
N VAL A 48 -1.09 2.68 -4.26
CA VAL A 48 -1.14 2.21 -5.65
C VAL A 48 -2.01 0.97 -5.79
N VAL A 49 -1.93 0.03 -4.85
CA VAL A 49 -2.72 -1.20 -4.84
C VAL A 49 -4.20 -0.93 -4.54
N ILE A 50 -4.50 -0.12 -3.55
CA ILE A 50 -5.88 0.27 -3.24
C ILE A 50 -6.49 1.01 -4.44
N HIS A 51 -5.73 1.90 -5.06
CA HIS A 51 -6.18 2.60 -6.25
C HIS A 51 -6.33 1.66 -7.46
N PHE A 52 -5.55 0.57 -7.53
CA PHE A 52 -5.75 -0.48 -8.53
C PHE A 52 -7.08 -1.20 -8.32
N TYR A 53 -7.40 -1.61 -7.09
CA TYR A 53 -8.68 -2.27 -6.78
C TYR A 53 -9.89 -1.35 -6.93
N LEU A 54 -9.74 -0.05 -6.66
CA LEU A 54 -10.78 0.95 -6.91
C LEU A 54 -10.94 1.26 -8.41
N SER A 55 -9.89 1.04 -9.20
CA SER A 55 -9.93 1.20 -10.65
C SER A 55 -10.55 -0.06 -11.27
N SER A 56 -11.42 0.10 -12.25
CA SER A 56 -12.02 -1.04 -12.98
C SER A 56 -11.05 -1.73 -13.96
N CYS A 57 -9.74 -1.63 -13.72
CA CYS A 57 -8.71 -2.20 -14.58
C CYS A 57 -8.58 -3.70 -14.34
N LYS A 58 -8.71 -4.49 -15.41
CA LYS A 58 -8.61 -5.97 -15.34
C LYS A 58 -7.16 -6.46 -15.19
N ASP A 59 -6.20 -5.76 -15.82
CA ASP A 59 -4.80 -6.18 -15.83
C ASP A 59 -3.92 -5.24 -15.00
N CYS A 60 -3.20 -5.81 -14.02
CA CYS A 60 -2.28 -5.01 -13.22
C CYS A 60 -1.10 -4.47 -14.05
N LYS A 61 -0.66 -5.21 -15.07
CA LYS A 61 0.42 -4.75 -15.96
C LYS A 61 0.00 -3.51 -16.75
N ASN A 62 -1.20 -3.52 -17.34
CA ASN A 62 -1.71 -2.36 -18.09
C ASN A 62 -1.99 -1.18 -17.18
N TYR A 63 -2.56 -1.42 -15.99
CA TYR A 63 -2.75 -0.39 -14.98
C TYR A 63 -1.42 0.28 -14.60
N TYR A 64 -0.38 -0.52 -14.32
CA TYR A 64 0.91 0.01 -13.88
C TYR A 64 1.65 0.75 -15.01
N LEU A 65 1.72 0.15 -16.19
CA LEU A 65 2.51 0.67 -17.30
C LEU A 65 1.85 1.84 -18.03
N TYR A 66 0.53 1.90 -18.10
CA TYR A 66 -0.17 2.95 -18.86
C TYR A 66 -0.91 3.93 -17.96
N TYR A 67 -1.73 3.46 -17.02
CA TYR A 67 -2.56 4.37 -16.22
C TYR A 67 -1.76 5.08 -15.13
N LEU A 68 -0.98 4.32 -14.35
CA LEU A 68 -0.23 4.84 -13.22
C LEU A 68 0.98 5.68 -13.68
N SER A 69 1.70 5.20 -14.70
CA SER A 69 2.83 5.91 -15.28
C SER A 69 2.44 7.22 -15.95
N HIS A 70 1.21 7.36 -16.46
CA HIS A 70 0.78 8.57 -17.14
C HIS A 70 0.16 9.57 -16.15
N LYS A 71 -0.68 9.09 -15.23
CA LYS A 71 -1.42 9.93 -14.29
C LYS A 71 -0.63 10.31 -13.05
N TYR A 72 0.26 9.43 -12.57
CA TYR A 72 0.95 9.59 -11.29
C TYR A 72 2.48 9.65 -11.40
N LYS A 73 3.04 9.81 -12.62
CA LYS A 73 4.50 9.95 -12.84
C LYS A 73 5.17 11.01 -11.96
N ARG A 74 4.45 12.09 -11.69
CA ARG A 74 4.97 13.25 -10.92
C ARG A 74 4.80 13.09 -9.42
N TYR A 75 4.00 12.12 -8.97
CA TYR A 75 3.65 11.93 -7.56
C TYR A 75 4.42 10.77 -6.92
N PHE A 76 4.80 9.74 -7.69
CA PHE A 76 5.49 8.57 -7.16
C PHE A 76 6.75 8.22 -7.97
N CYS A 77 7.81 7.82 -7.27
CA CYS A 77 9.01 7.23 -7.86
C CYS A 77 8.76 5.76 -8.22
N LEU A 78 8.03 5.54 -9.31
CA LEU A 78 7.59 4.22 -9.78
C LEU A 78 8.78 3.30 -10.11
N PRO A 79 9.00 2.20 -9.37
CA PRO A 79 10.00 1.20 -9.72
C PRO A 79 9.57 0.40 -10.96
N SER A 80 10.40 -0.51 -11.47
CA SER A 80 9.99 -1.37 -12.59
C SER A 80 8.82 -2.28 -12.20
N TYR A 81 8.00 -2.69 -13.17
CA TYR A 81 6.87 -3.59 -12.95
C TYR A 81 7.28 -4.89 -12.23
N SER A 82 8.40 -5.50 -12.65
CA SER A 82 8.93 -6.69 -11.99
C SER A 82 9.27 -6.45 -10.52
N ARG A 83 9.77 -5.25 -10.18
CA ARG A 83 10.06 -4.90 -8.79
C ARG A 83 8.78 -4.76 -7.96
N ILE A 84 7.70 -4.22 -8.52
CA ILE A 84 6.39 -4.18 -7.86
C ILE A 84 5.87 -5.59 -7.57
N ILE A 85 5.97 -6.51 -8.54
CA ILE A 85 5.55 -7.90 -8.34
C ILE A 85 6.31 -8.54 -7.16
N GLN A 86 7.63 -8.32 -7.09
CA GLN A 86 8.43 -8.85 -5.99
C GLN A 86 8.07 -8.24 -4.62
N LEU A 87 7.58 -7.00 -4.61
CA LEU A 87 7.16 -6.31 -3.39
C LEU A 87 5.71 -6.66 -2.99
N TRP A 88 4.94 -7.26 -3.88
CA TRP A 88 3.53 -7.60 -3.65
C TRP A 88 3.28 -8.47 -2.42
N PRO A 89 4.04 -9.56 -2.17
CA PRO A 89 3.86 -10.38 -0.98
C PRO A 89 4.05 -9.60 0.32
N ARG A 90 4.95 -8.59 0.33
CA ARG A 90 5.18 -7.73 1.50
C ARG A 90 4.01 -6.79 1.79
N MET A 91 3.20 -6.47 0.78
CA MET A 91 2.03 -5.61 0.95
C MET A 91 0.80 -6.38 1.47
N LEU A 92 0.76 -7.71 1.33
CA LEU A 92 -0.41 -8.49 1.73
C LEU A 92 -0.71 -8.37 3.24
N PRO A 93 0.24 -8.53 4.17
CA PRO A 93 -0.05 -8.42 5.60
C PRO A 93 -0.64 -7.06 6.02
N PRO A 94 -0.04 -5.90 5.67
CA PRO A 94 -0.63 -4.61 6.04
C PRO A 94 -1.99 -4.39 5.36
N LEU A 95 -2.20 -4.94 4.15
CA LEU A 95 -3.48 -4.82 3.46
C LEU A 95 -4.59 -5.64 4.12
N VAL A 96 -4.29 -6.87 4.59
CA VAL A 96 -5.24 -7.68 5.36
C VAL A 96 -5.58 -7.02 6.70
N VAL A 97 -4.59 -6.49 7.40
CA VAL A 97 -4.82 -5.77 8.67
C VAL A 97 -5.65 -4.51 8.42
N LEU A 98 -5.39 -3.78 7.33
CA LEU A 98 -6.19 -2.63 6.95
C LEU A 98 -7.64 -3.02 6.64
N MET A 99 -7.86 -4.09 5.88
CA MET A 99 -9.22 -4.59 5.60
C MET A 99 -9.92 -5.01 6.90
N HIS A 100 -9.23 -5.68 7.81
CA HIS A 100 -9.79 -6.06 9.11
C HIS A 100 -10.13 -4.83 9.97
N TYR A 101 -9.35 -3.76 9.87
CA TYR A 101 -9.63 -2.51 10.58
C TYR A 101 -10.82 -1.76 9.98
N LEU A 102 -10.98 -1.79 8.65
CA LEU A 102 -12.08 -1.16 7.93
C LEU A 102 -13.37 -1.98 7.95
N LYS A 103 -13.26 -3.30 8.11
CA LYS A 103 -14.37 -4.21 8.37
C LYS A 103 -14.85 -3.90 9.80
N GLY A 104 -15.80 -2.95 9.91
CA GLY A 104 -16.41 -2.57 11.18
C GLY A 104 -17.01 -3.77 11.91
N GLU A 105 -17.44 -3.56 13.17
CA GLU A 105 -18.10 -4.61 13.94
C GLU A 105 -19.23 -5.23 13.13
N GLU A 106 -19.22 -6.56 13.03
CA GLU A 106 -20.32 -7.31 12.45
C GLU A 106 -21.52 -7.09 13.38
N ALA A 107 -22.32 -6.06 13.11
CA ALA A 107 -23.64 -5.92 13.69
C ALA A 107 -24.39 -7.18 13.27
N GLY A 108 -24.51 -8.14 14.18
CA GLY A 108 -25.04 -9.49 13.96
C GLY A 108 -26.53 -9.49 13.59
N ILE A 109 -26.84 -8.96 12.42
CA ILE A 109 -28.15 -9.01 11.76
C ILE A 109 -27.92 -9.65 10.40
N TYR A 110 -28.01 -10.97 10.40
CA TYR A 110 -28.26 -11.81 9.22
C TYR A 110 -29.63 -12.46 9.38
#